data_AF-A0A1V6KCW2-F1
#
_entry.id   AF-A0A1V6KCW2-F1
#
_cell.length_a   1.000
_cell.length_b   1.000
_cell.length_c   1.000
_cell.angle_alpha   90.00
_cell.angle_beta   90.00
_cell.angle_gamma   90.00
#
_symmetry.space_group_name_H-M   'P 1'
#
loop_
_entity.id
_entity.type
_entity.pdbx_description
1 polymer ?
#
loop_
_entity_poly.entity_id
_entity_poly.type
_entity_poly.pdbx_seq_one_letter_code
_entity_poly.pdbx_strand_id
1 'polypeptide(L)'
;MILAGCRELEVTNLGNPRAMPQFKDADEVMKAMRSDDFRKRCGKAGIDVDKDVTLTCVTIREAAVDRAIEMRKNGYGPDRILMMVSTDPEHHFANSGTTLSQYWREAERCIQKARDAGIKMCGTVSTIWGSPISGATKLEDAVEFTRRWFQIGAHDIEHADHDGSANAADAYRYFSMVLDAMPNPEAHLCHLHETKRIASSTILAALQAGICRFEATLGGLGGQPANFLDDCPIKGTGEYYYDPRYVGLICMEDLVVQIDELGIRHGYDVNRVLMLGRKMEKTIGARLRSEAIINGRTVKEGHMEHARPGLKKLIEKEKEKPGQQFPAEWSAEAILPEKWGPADPLWKK
;
A
#
# COMPACT_ATOMS: atom_id res chain seq x y z
N MET A 1 6.66 13.90 2.55
CA MET A 1 5.44 13.14 2.93
C MET A 1 4.72 13.73 4.14
N ILE A 2 5.34 13.94 5.30
CA ILE A 2 4.65 14.44 6.52
C ILE A 2 3.86 15.74 6.30
N LEU A 3 4.49 16.74 5.66
CA LEU A 3 3.83 18.00 5.29
C LEU A 3 2.72 17.86 4.23
N ALA A 4 2.58 16.69 3.61
CA ALA A 4 1.51 16.37 2.68
C ALA A 4 0.38 15.56 3.35
N GLY A 5 0.45 15.34 4.66
CA GLY A 5 -0.61 14.64 5.43
C GLY A 5 -0.21 13.28 5.98
N CYS A 6 0.93 12.71 5.57
CA CYS A 6 1.41 11.43 6.09
C CYS A 6 1.68 11.48 7.60
N ARG A 7 1.13 10.52 8.34
CA ARG A 7 1.31 10.38 9.80
C ARG A 7 1.99 9.07 10.20
N GLU A 8 2.06 8.10 9.30
CA GLU A 8 2.80 6.86 9.48
C GLU A 8 3.81 6.75 8.34
N LEU A 9 5.10 6.67 8.68
CA LEU A 9 6.17 6.65 7.69
C LEU A 9 7.16 5.55 8.03
N GLU A 10 7.32 4.59 7.13
CA GLU A 10 8.48 3.70 7.14
C GLU A 10 9.71 4.46 6.65
N VAL A 11 10.71 4.59 7.52
CA VAL A 11 11.85 5.48 7.30
C VAL A 11 13.03 4.73 6.68
N THR A 12 13.33 3.54 7.19
CA THR A 12 14.51 2.77 6.79
C THR A 12 14.44 1.32 7.28
N ASN A 13 15.42 0.51 6.88
CA ASN A 13 15.60 -0.87 7.31
C ASN A 13 16.88 -0.98 8.16
N LEU A 14 16.78 -1.67 9.30
CA LEU A 14 17.86 -1.83 10.26
C LEU A 14 18.62 -3.14 10.14
N GLY A 15 18.33 -3.93 9.10
CA GLY A 15 19.06 -5.14 8.73
C GLY A 15 20.54 -4.87 8.49
N ASN A 16 21.32 -5.95 8.36
CA ASN A 16 22.77 -5.87 8.22
C ASN A 16 23.15 -5.05 6.96
N PRO A 17 23.85 -3.92 7.09
CA PRO A 17 24.21 -3.07 5.96
C PRO A 17 25.07 -3.76 4.89
N ARG A 18 25.75 -4.87 5.23
CA ARG A 18 26.48 -5.67 4.24
C ARG A 18 25.52 -6.41 3.30
N ALA A 19 24.42 -6.92 3.84
CA ALA A 19 23.39 -7.61 3.06
C ALA A 19 22.44 -6.62 2.37
N MET A 20 22.23 -5.44 2.99
CA MET A 20 21.28 -4.42 2.57
C MET A 20 21.96 -3.05 2.38
N PRO A 21 22.88 -2.91 1.41
CA PRO A 21 23.72 -1.72 1.26
C PRO A 21 22.97 -0.41 0.99
N GLN A 22 21.74 -0.50 0.45
CA GLN A 22 20.85 0.64 0.21
C GLN A 22 20.33 1.31 1.49
N PHE A 23 20.47 0.66 2.65
CA PHE A 23 20.05 1.19 3.96
C PHE A 23 21.23 1.44 4.92
N LYS A 24 22.46 1.55 4.40
CA LYS A 24 23.67 1.73 5.20
C LYS A 24 23.68 3.02 6.04
N ASP A 25 22.92 4.03 5.63
CA ASP A 25 22.79 5.35 6.23
C ASP A 25 21.60 5.46 7.21
N ALA A 26 21.00 4.34 7.62
CA ALA A 26 19.82 4.31 8.49
C ALA A 26 19.96 5.15 9.77
N ASP A 27 21.13 5.16 10.41
CA ASP A 27 21.40 5.99 11.60
C ASP A 27 21.35 7.49 11.29
N GLU A 28 21.92 7.90 10.16
CA GLU A 28 21.99 9.30 9.73
C GLU A 28 20.59 9.81 9.39
N VAL A 29 19.80 8.99 8.68
CA VAL A 29 18.40 9.30 8.36
C VAL A 29 17.55 9.43 9.62
N MET A 30 17.65 8.48 10.55
CA MET A 30 16.86 8.52 11.79
C MET A 30 17.24 9.69 12.69
N LYS A 31 18.53 10.02 12.81
CA LYS A 31 18.99 11.23 13.52
C LYS A 31 18.45 12.51 12.87
N ALA A 32 18.45 12.59 11.53
CA ALA A 32 17.88 13.73 10.83
C ALA A 32 16.38 13.88 11.08
N MET A 33 15.63 12.77 11.06
CA MET A 33 14.19 12.73 11.33
C MET A 33 13.83 13.08 12.79
N ARG A 34 14.77 12.93 13.73
CA ARG A 34 14.62 13.28 15.15
C ARG A 34 15.40 14.54 15.56
N SER A 35 15.88 15.32 14.59
CA SER A 35 16.60 16.56 14.87
C SER A 35 15.67 17.70 15.28
N ASP A 36 16.17 18.63 16.08
CA ASP A 36 15.40 19.81 16.51
C ASP A 36 15.03 20.72 15.33
N ASP A 37 15.89 20.79 14.32
CA ASP A 37 15.61 21.51 13.07
C ASP A 37 14.42 20.90 12.32
N PHE A 38 14.35 19.57 12.29
CA PHE A 38 13.22 18.87 11.68
C PHE A 38 11.93 19.08 12.48
N ARG A 39 11.99 18.94 13.80
CA ARG A 39 10.86 19.25 14.70
C ARG A 39 10.35 20.68 14.49
N LYS A 40 11.25 21.67 14.51
CA LYS A 40 10.92 23.08 14.30
C LYS A 40 10.29 23.32 12.92
N ARG A 41 10.77 22.64 11.88
CA ARG A 41 10.20 22.74 10.53
C ARG A 41 8.77 22.20 10.48
N CYS A 42 8.51 21.05 11.07
CA CYS A 42 7.16 20.48 11.15
C CYS A 42 6.24 21.31 12.07
N GLY A 43 6.76 21.81 13.20
CA GLY A 43 6.01 22.66 14.13
C GLY A 43 5.51 23.96 13.51
N LYS A 44 6.23 24.54 12.54
CA LYS A 44 5.73 25.68 11.73
C LYS A 44 4.48 25.34 10.92
N ALA A 45 4.24 24.08 10.62
CA ALA A 45 3.04 23.57 9.95
C ALA A 45 2.01 23.02 10.96
N GLY A 46 2.20 23.24 12.27
CA GLY A 46 1.30 22.75 13.31
C GLY A 46 1.39 21.24 13.57
N ILE A 47 2.52 20.60 13.25
CA ILE A 47 2.74 19.17 13.43
C ILE A 47 3.80 18.95 14.52
N ASP A 48 3.43 18.28 15.60
CA ASP A 48 4.34 17.77 16.63
C ASP A 48 4.81 16.37 16.20
N VAL A 49 6.02 16.27 15.63
CA VAL A 49 6.54 15.01 15.06
C VAL A 49 6.58 13.88 16.08
N ASP A 50 6.84 14.17 17.35
CA ASP A 50 6.97 13.12 18.37
C ASP A 50 5.60 12.62 18.88
N LYS A 51 4.50 13.32 18.58
CA LYS A 51 3.13 12.92 18.96
C LYS A 51 2.26 12.52 17.77
N ASP A 52 2.37 13.25 16.68
CA ASP A 52 1.48 13.15 15.52
C ASP A 52 2.00 12.18 14.46
N VAL A 53 3.29 11.81 14.50
CA VAL A 53 3.92 10.98 13.47
C VAL A 53 4.52 9.72 14.09
N THR A 54 4.17 8.57 13.52
CA THR A 54 4.79 7.28 13.82
C THR A 54 5.91 7.03 12.82
N LEU A 55 7.15 6.92 13.32
CA LEU A 55 8.29 6.50 12.50
C LEU A 55 8.53 5.00 12.65
N THR A 56 8.43 4.28 11.53
CA THR A 56 8.63 2.83 11.47
C THR A 56 10.03 2.49 10.93
N CYS A 57 10.66 1.45 11.47
CA CYS A 57 11.84 0.81 10.88
C CYS A 57 11.65 -0.70 10.71
N VAL A 58 12.09 -1.24 9.57
CA VAL A 58 12.06 -2.68 9.32
C VAL A 58 13.20 -3.36 10.09
N THR A 59 12.92 -4.46 10.79
CA THR A 59 13.93 -5.17 11.59
C THR A 59 14.10 -6.63 11.19
N ILE A 60 13.02 -7.36 10.91
CA ILE A 60 12.95 -8.78 10.48
C ILE A 60 13.75 -9.83 11.27
N ARG A 61 14.75 -9.50 12.08
CA ARG A 61 15.58 -10.39 12.92
C ARG A 61 15.96 -9.68 14.22
N GLU A 62 16.22 -10.44 15.27
CA GLU A 62 16.48 -9.97 16.64
C GLU A 62 17.63 -8.94 16.74
N ALA A 63 18.72 -9.12 15.98
CA ALA A 63 19.84 -8.16 16.00
C ALA A 63 19.44 -6.74 15.55
N ALA A 64 18.51 -6.63 14.59
CA ALA A 64 18.00 -5.33 14.14
C ALA A 64 16.99 -4.73 15.13
N VAL A 65 16.24 -5.58 15.86
CA VAL A 65 15.39 -5.16 16.99
C VAL A 65 16.26 -4.57 18.10
N ASP A 66 17.33 -5.26 18.49
CA ASP A 66 18.28 -4.77 19.49
C ASP A 66 18.90 -3.43 19.06
N ARG A 67 19.23 -3.26 17.77
CA ARG A 67 19.68 -1.98 17.21
C ARG A 67 18.62 -0.88 17.32
N ALA A 68 17.35 -1.17 16.99
CA ALA A 68 16.26 -0.20 17.12
C ALA A 68 16.07 0.28 18.57
N ILE A 69 16.17 -0.65 19.52
CA ILE A 69 16.10 -0.36 20.97
C ILE A 69 17.26 0.54 21.39
N GLU A 70 18.47 0.27 20.92
CA GLU A 70 19.63 1.11 21.22
C GLU A 70 19.47 2.52 20.66
N MET A 71 18.99 2.67 19.41
CA MET A 71 18.67 3.98 18.84
C MET A 71 17.60 4.71 19.68
N ARG A 72 16.59 3.99 20.19
CA ARG A 72 15.53 4.56 21.04
C ARG A 72 16.09 5.07 22.36
N LYS A 73 16.95 4.30 23.03
CA LYS A 73 17.65 4.72 24.25
C LYS A 73 18.51 5.97 24.03
N ASN A 74 19.12 6.08 22.85
CA ASN A 74 19.91 7.24 22.45
C ASN A 74 19.07 8.42 21.93
N GLY A 75 17.73 8.35 21.99
CA GLY A 75 16.83 9.47 21.71
C GLY A 75 16.50 9.71 20.23
N TYR A 76 16.91 8.82 19.32
CA TYR A 76 16.65 8.96 17.88
C TYR A 76 16.01 7.73 17.23
N GLY A 77 15.56 6.77 18.02
CA GLY A 77 14.97 5.52 17.52
C GLY A 77 13.55 5.65 16.96
N PRO A 78 13.06 4.57 16.34
CA PRO A 78 11.70 4.49 15.81
C PRO A 78 10.64 4.41 16.93
N ASP A 79 9.38 4.65 16.57
CA ASP A 79 8.22 4.42 17.45
C ASP A 79 7.60 3.04 17.22
N ARG A 80 7.78 2.50 16.02
CA ARG A 80 7.26 1.21 15.58
C ARG A 80 8.34 0.44 14.81
N ILE A 81 8.39 -0.86 14.97
CA ILE A 81 9.27 -1.74 14.20
C ILE A 81 8.48 -2.90 13.61
N LEU A 82 9.05 -3.55 12.60
CA LEU A 82 8.38 -4.63 11.86
C LEU A 82 9.20 -5.92 11.83
N MET A 83 8.50 -7.04 12.04
CA MET A 83 8.99 -8.40 11.81
C MET A 83 8.00 -9.17 10.93
N MET A 84 8.50 -10.09 10.11
CA MET A 84 7.71 -10.70 9.03
C MET A 84 7.71 -12.22 9.09
N VAL A 85 6.52 -12.79 8.97
CA VAL A 85 6.31 -14.23 8.77
C VAL A 85 5.65 -14.45 7.41
N SER A 86 6.06 -15.50 6.72
CA SER A 86 5.39 -15.99 5.51
C SER A 86 4.64 -17.27 5.88
N THR A 87 3.41 -17.42 5.40
CA THR A 87 2.63 -18.66 5.62
C THR A 87 3.31 -19.88 4.99
N ASP A 88 4.10 -19.68 3.93
CA ASP A 88 4.90 -20.70 3.28
C ASP A 88 6.29 -20.87 3.93
N PRO A 89 6.65 -22.08 4.41
CA PRO A 89 7.96 -22.33 5.03
C PRO A 89 9.16 -22.10 4.12
N GLU A 90 9.06 -22.41 2.81
CA GLU A 90 10.16 -22.23 1.86
C GLU A 90 10.45 -20.76 1.63
N HIS A 91 9.42 -19.97 1.35
CA HIS A 91 9.52 -18.52 1.26
C HIS A 91 9.99 -17.90 2.57
N HIS A 92 9.49 -18.39 3.71
CA HIS A 92 9.93 -17.91 5.02
C HIS A 92 11.43 -18.13 5.23
N PHE A 93 11.94 -19.32 4.89
CA PHE A 93 13.36 -19.64 5.02
C PHE A 93 14.21 -18.78 4.06
N ALA A 94 13.80 -18.67 2.79
CA ALA A 94 14.50 -17.85 1.80
C ALA A 94 14.59 -16.37 2.22
N ASN A 95 13.56 -15.84 2.88
CA ASN A 95 13.54 -14.45 3.30
C ASN A 95 14.23 -14.20 4.66
N SER A 96 14.04 -15.09 5.64
CA SER A 96 14.47 -14.85 7.03
C SER A 96 15.71 -15.63 7.46
N GLY A 97 16.12 -16.64 6.68
CA GLY A 97 17.24 -17.53 7.00
C GLY A 97 16.98 -18.47 8.17
N THR A 98 15.72 -18.70 8.56
CA THR A 98 15.37 -19.58 9.69
C THR A 98 14.01 -20.25 9.50
N THR A 99 13.69 -21.22 10.37
CA THR A 99 12.41 -21.95 10.33
C THR A 99 11.31 -21.15 11.04
N LEU A 100 10.05 -21.36 10.64
CA LEU A 100 8.89 -20.72 11.28
C LEU A 100 8.85 -20.90 12.79
N SER A 101 9.14 -22.11 13.28
CA SER A 101 9.13 -22.41 14.73
C SER A 101 10.18 -21.60 15.50
N GLN A 102 11.39 -21.47 14.94
CA GLN A 102 12.44 -20.65 15.52
C GLN A 102 12.09 -19.16 15.45
N TYR A 103 11.54 -18.71 14.31
CA TYR A 103 11.15 -17.33 14.10
C TYR A 103 10.03 -16.89 15.04
N TRP A 104 8.98 -17.69 15.24
CA TRP A 104 7.89 -17.35 16.17
C TRP A 104 8.39 -17.16 17.61
N ARG A 105 9.31 -18.03 18.08
CA ARG A 105 9.94 -17.86 19.41
C ARG A 105 10.78 -16.61 19.49
N GLU A 106 11.46 -16.25 18.40
CA GLU A 106 12.24 -15.02 18.32
C GLU A 106 11.35 -13.79 18.31
N ALA A 107 10.28 -13.80 17.52
CA ALA A 107 9.30 -12.74 17.43
C ALA A 107 8.65 -12.45 18.79
N GLU A 108 8.25 -13.48 19.55
CA GLU A 108 7.70 -13.34 20.90
C GLU A 108 8.68 -12.62 21.85
N ARG A 109 9.95 -13.02 21.85
CA ARG A 109 10.99 -12.33 22.65
C ARG A 109 11.24 -10.91 22.16
N CYS A 110 11.26 -10.68 20.85
CA CYS A 110 11.50 -9.36 20.26
C CYS A 110 10.37 -8.38 20.56
N ILE A 111 9.12 -8.83 20.54
CA ILE A 111 7.95 -8.03 20.93
C ILE A 111 8.08 -7.60 22.38
N GLN A 112 8.44 -8.52 23.27
CA GLN A 112 8.68 -8.21 24.69
C GLN A 112 9.76 -7.13 24.84
N LYS A 113 10.94 -7.32 24.21
CA LYS A 113 12.04 -6.35 24.23
C LYS A 113 11.63 -4.98 23.70
N ALA A 114 10.92 -4.94 22.57
CA ALA A 114 10.46 -3.70 21.94
C ALA A 114 9.48 -2.95 22.85
N ARG A 115 8.52 -3.68 23.44
CA ARG A 115 7.54 -3.12 24.38
C ARG A 115 8.21 -2.53 25.61
N ASP A 116 9.20 -3.22 26.19
CA ASP A 116 9.95 -2.73 27.35
C ASP A 116 10.76 -1.46 27.03
N ALA A 117 11.11 -1.25 25.75
CA ALA A 117 11.73 -0.02 25.25
C ALA A 117 10.72 1.05 24.79
N GLY A 118 9.42 0.81 24.93
CA GLY A 118 8.37 1.73 24.47
C GLY A 118 8.21 1.81 22.94
N ILE A 119 8.58 0.75 22.22
CA ILE A 119 8.47 0.63 20.76
C ILE A 119 7.35 -0.38 20.44
N LYS A 120 6.46 -0.02 19.51
CA LYS A 120 5.39 -0.90 19.01
C LYS A 120 5.95 -1.92 18.03
N MET A 121 5.44 -3.15 18.03
CA MET A 121 5.76 -4.14 16.99
C MET A 121 4.59 -4.29 16.02
N CYS A 122 4.90 -4.24 14.72
CA CYS A 122 4.07 -4.75 13.65
C CYS A 122 4.47 -6.18 13.30
N GLY A 123 3.49 -7.08 13.31
CA GLY A 123 3.64 -8.38 12.69
C GLY A 123 3.25 -8.31 11.21
N THR A 124 4.07 -8.83 10.30
CA THR A 124 3.67 -8.98 8.89
C THR A 124 3.30 -10.42 8.62
N VAL A 125 2.23 -10.61 7.86
CA VAL A 125 1.84 -11.89 7.25
C VAL A 125 2.00 -11.76 5.73
N SER A 126 2.88 -12.58 5.17
CA SER A 126 3.15 -12.65 3.74
C SER A 126 2.70 -13.99 3.16
N THR A 127 2.81 -14.14 1.84
CA THR A 127 2.35 -15.30 1.05
C THR A 127 0.88 -15.66 1.28
N ILE A 128 0.02 -14.65 1.52
CA ILE A 128 -1.41 -14.82 1.80
C ILE A 128 -2.17 -15.37 0.59
N TRP A 129 -1.89 -14.83 -0.59
CA TRP A 129 -2.55 -15.19 -1.86
C TRP A 129 -1.74 -16.16 -2.72
N GLY A 130 -0.71 -16.77 -2.13
CA GLY A 130 0.21 -17.69 -2.78
C GLY A 130 1.65 -17.43 -2.38
N SER A 131 2.49 -18.45 -2.52
CA SER A 131 3.94 -18.39 -2.48
C SER A 131 4.47 -18.46 -3.91
N PRO A 132 5.50 -17.69 -4.26
CA PRO A 132 6.13 -17.77 -5.56
C PRO A 132 7.12 -18.94 -5.63
N ILE A 133 7.34 -19.63 -4.49
CA ILE A 133 8.19 -20.82 -4.36
C ILE A 133 7.33 -22.09 -4.35
N SER A 134 6.40 -22.21 -3.40
CA SER A 134 5.60 -23.43 -3.20
C SER A 134 4.20 -23.39 -3.82
N GLY A 135 3.76 -22.25 -4.35
CA GLY A 135 2.46 -22.11 -5.01
C GLY A 135 1.32 -21.74 -4.04
N ALA A 136 0.13 -22.25 -4.29
CA ALA A 136 -1.09 -21.80 -3.61
C ALA A 136 -1.04 -22.01 -2.09
N THR A 137 -1.50 -21.00 -1.35
CA THR A 137 -1.65 -21.04 0.12
C THR A 137 -3.13 -20.94 0.51
N LYS A 138 -3.45 -21.18 1.78
CA LYS A 138 -4.82 -21.07 2.31
C LYS A 138 -4.98 -19.75 3.06
N LEU A 139 -6.07 -19.04 2.80
CA LEU A 139 -6.40 -17.80 3.50
C LEU A 139 -6.56 -18.04 5.01
N GLU A 140 -7.08 -19.20 5.40
CA GLU A 140 -7.26 -19.61 6.79
C GLU A 140 -5.93 -19.67 7.56
N ASP A 141 -4.84 -20.09 6.90
CA ASP A 141 -3.51 -20.12 7.52
C ASP A 141 -3.03 -18.69 7.83
N ALA A 142 -3.26 -17.75 6.91
CA ALA A 142 -2.93 -16.35 7.11
C ALA A 142 -3.76 -15.70 8.24
N VAL A 143 -5.05 -16.06 8.39
CA VAL A 143 -5.88 -15.62 9.52
C VAL A 143 -5.33 -16.16 10.85
N GLU A 144 -4.94 -17.43 10.89
CA GLU A 144 -4.33 -18.02 12.09
C GLU A 144 -2.99 -17.35 12.44
N PHE A 145 -2.14 -17.05 11.45
CA PHE A 145 -0.87 -16.36 11.67
C PHE A 145 -1.09 -14.93 12.20
N THR A 146 -2.09 -14.23 11.68
CA THR A 146 -2.53 -12.92 12.19
C THR A 146 -2.93 -13.02 13.66
N ARG A 147 -3.74 -14.04 14.02
CA ARG A 147 -4.15 -14.29 15.40
C ARG A 147 -2.94 -14.59 16.31
N ARG A 148 -1.95 -15.33 15.81
CA ARG A 148 -0.71 -15.62 16.56
C ARG A 148 0.10 -14.37 16.85
N TRP A 149 0.25 -13.48 15.89
CA TRP A 149 0.92 -12.20 16.12
C TRP A 149 0.29 -11.40 17.25
N PHE A 150 -1.05 -11.25 17.26
CA PHE A 150 -1.74 -10.59 18.36
C PHE A 150 -1.59 -11.36 19.68
N GLN A 151 -1.65 -12.69 19.65
CA GLN A 151 -1.47 -13.53 20.85
C GLN A 151 -0.11 -13.28 21.53
N ILE A 152 0.96 -13.06 20.75
CA ILE A 152 2.29 -12.77 21.28
C ILE A 152 2.56 -11.28 21.51
N GLY A 153 1.56 -10.41 21.28
CA GLY A 153 1.57 -9.00 21.66
C GLY A 153 1.95 -8.00 20.56
N ALA A 154 1.83 -8.35 19.28
CA ALA A 154 1.92 -7.37 18.21
C ALA A 154 0.87 -6.26 18.40
N HIS A 155 1.24 -5.01 18.06
CA HIS A 155 0.35 -3.86 18.17
C HIS A 155 -0.64 -3.80 17.00
N ASP A 156 -0.14 -4.09 15.80
CA ASP A 156 -0.89 -4.11 14.55
C ASP A 156 -0.26 -5.10 13.56
N ILE A 157 -0.98 -5.40 12.49
CA ILE A 157 -0.62 -6.40 11.50
C ILE A 157 -0.59 -5.79 10.11
N GLU A 158 0.46 -6.09 9.37
CA GLU A 158 0.56 -5.84 7.94
C GLU A 158 0.24 -7.12 7.15
N HIS A 159 -0.68 -6.99 6.21
CA HIS A 159 -1.15 -8.07 5.35
C HIS A 159 -0.56 -7.86 3.95
N ALA A 160 0.50 -8.59 3.63
CA ALA A 160 1.35 -8.32 2.49
C ALA A 160 1.04 -9.21 1.27
N ASP A 161 0.59 -8.58 0.20
CA ASP A 161 0.62 -9.11 -1.16
C ASP A 161 2.02 -8.87 -1.76
N HIS A 162 2.94 -9.77 -1.44
CA HIS A 162 4.36 -9.66 -1.81
C HIS A 162 4.63 -9.69 -3.33
N ASP A 163 3.69 -10.20 -4.14
CA ASP A 163 3.89 -10.45 -5.56
C ASP A 163 2.82 -9.83 -6.48
N GLY A 164 1.82 -9.14 -5.92
CA GLY A 164 0.74 -8.53 -6.68
C GLY A 164 -0.23 -9.57 -7.21
N SER A 165 -0.53 -10.62 -6.43
CA SER A 165 -1.46 -11.69 -6.78
C SER A 165 -2.84 -11.53 -6.16
N ALA A 166 -3.03 -10.60 -5.22
CA ALA A 166 -4.30 -10.38 -4.54
C ALA A 166 -5.34 -9.81 -5.51
N ASN A 167 -6.24 -10.66 -6.01
CA ASN A 167 -7.41 -10.20 -6.75
C ASN A 167 -8.50 -9.68 -5.79
N ALA A 168 -9.39 -8.85 -6.31
CA ALA A 168 -10.45 -8.21 -5.52
C ALA A 168 -11.34 -9.20 -4.74
N ALA A 169 -11.73 -10.32 -5.35
CA ALA A 169 -12.64 -11.28 -4.71
C ALA A 169 -11.97 -11.96 -3.51
N ASP A 170 -10.73 -12.42 -3.68
CA ASP A 170 -9.98 -13.08 -2.61
C ASP A 170 -9.55 -12.09 -1.52
N ALA A 171 -9.23 -10.84 -1.88
CA ALA A 171 -8.92 -9.82 -0.89
C ALA A 171 -10.15 -9.45 -0.05
N TYR A 172 -11.32 -9.26 -0.66
CA TYR A 172 -12.56 -9.04 0.08
C TYR A 172 -12.85 -10.20 1.03
N ARG A 173 -12.75 -11.44 0.54
CA ARG A 173 -12.96 -12.65 1.35
C ARG A 173 -11.98 -12.72 2.51
N TYR A 174 -10.68 -12.54 2.24
CA TYR A 174 -9.64 -12.60 3.26
C TYR A 174 -9.85 -11.55 4.35
N PHE A 175 -10.03 -10.29 3.98
CA PHE A 175 -10.20 -9.23 4.96
C PHE A 175 -11.51 -9.34 5.73
N SER A 176 -12.58 -9.88 5.12
CA SER A 176 -13.80 -10.23 5.86
C SER A 176 -13.52 -11.29 6.94
N MET A 177 -12.78 -12.35 6.61
CA MET A 177 -12.39 -13.39 7.58
C MET A 177 -11.49 -12.82 8.70
N VAL A 178 -10.58 -11.92 8.37
CA VAL A 178 -9.72 -11.24 9.34
C VAL A 178 -10.56 -10.40 10.31
N LEU A 179 -11.48 -9.57 9.80
CA LEU A 179 -12.31 -8.70 10.64
C LEU A 179 -13.39 -9.46 11.43
N ASP A 180 -13.87 -10.60 10.92
CA ASP A 180 -14.74 -11.51 11.69
C ASP A 180 -14.01 -12.08 12.91
N ALA A 181 -12.72 -12.44 12.76
CA ALA A 181 -11.92 -13.00 13.83
C ALA A 181 -11.29 -11.93 14.75
N MET A 182 -10.96 -10.75 14.20
CA MET A 182 -10.21 -9.65 14.83
C MET A 182 -10.84 -8.31 14.40
N PRO A 183 -11.90 -7.83 15.09
CA PRO A 183 -12.81 -6.81 14.56
C PRO A 183 -12.30 -5.35 14.62
N ASN A 184 -11.01 -5.12 14.87
CA ASN A 184 -10.47 -3.76 14.93
C ASN A 184 -9.78 -3.40 13.59
N PRO A 185 -10.46 -2.70 12.66
CA PRO A 185 -9.87 -2.37 11.35
C PRO A 185 -8.60 -1.52 11.44
N GLU A 186 -8.46 -0.69 12.48
CA GLU A 186 -7.26 0.13 12.69
C GLU A 186 -6.01 -0.71 13.02
N ALA A 187 -6.18 -1.97 13.43
CA ALA A 187 -5.07 -2.88 13.70
C ALA A 187 -4.58 -3.61 12.43
N HIS A 188 -5.20 -3.39 11.27
CA HIS A 188 -4.91 -4.11 10.03
C HIS A 188 -4.48 -3.15 8.92
N LEU A 189 -3.24 -3.30 8.47
CA LEU A 189 -2.63 -2.55 7.37
C LEU A 189 -2.61 -3.42 6.10
N CYS A 190 -3.25 -2.94 5.03
CA CYS A 190 -3.21 -3.58 3.72
C CYS A 190 -1.97 -3.13 2.94
N HIS A 191 -1.10 -4.07 2.61
CA HIS A 191 0.14 -3.85 1.87
C HIS A 191 0.04 -4.57 0.52
N LEU A 192 0.00 -3.79 -0.57
CA LEU A 192 -0.20 -4.32 -1.92
C LEU A 192 0.97 -4.01 -2.83
N HIS A 193 1.42 -5.04 -3.54
CA HIS A 193 2.26 -4.88 -4.72
C HIS A 193 1.42 -4.70 -5.98
N GLU A 194 2.00 -4.00 -6.97
CA GLU A 194 1.37 -3.78 -8.26
C GLU A 194 2.23 -4.31 -9.41
N THR A 195 2.22 -5.64 -9.55
CA THR A 195 2.92 -6.37 -10.61
C THR A 195 2.01 -6.58 -11.83
N LYS A 196 0.68 -6.65 -11.64
CA LYS A 196 -0.29 -7.14 -12.64
C LYS A 196 -1.38 -6.12 -13.01
N ARG A 197 -1.33 -4.90 -12.46
CA ARG A 197 -2.33 -3.82 -12.62
C ARG A 197 -3.73 -4.20 -12.12
N ILE A 198 -3.80 -4.88 -10.98
CA ILE A 198 -5.06 -5.31 -10.37
C ILE A 198 -5.33 -4.65 -9.01
N ALA A 199 -4.34 -3.98 -8.42
CA ALA A 199 -4.41 -3.52 -7.03
C ALA A 199 -5.47 -2.43 -6.82
N SER A 200 -5.80 -1.62 -7.82
CA SER A 200 -6.89 -0.63 -7.73
C SER A 200 -8.25 -1.27 -7.39
N SER A 201 -8.54 -2.43 -7.98
CA SER A 201 -9.75 -3.21 -7.67
C SER A 201 -9.66 -3.85 -6.29
N THR A 202 -8.46 -4.28 -5.89
CA THR A 202 -8.16 -4.88 -4.58
C THR A 202 -8.28 -3.87 -3.44
N ILE A 203 -7.86 -2.62 -3.65
CA ILE A 203 -8.05 -1.50 -2.71
C ILE A 203 -9.54 -1.30 -2.44
N LEU A 204 -10.37 -1.22 -3.50
CA LEU A 204 -11.82 -1.06 -3.35
C LEU A 204 -12.44 -2.25 -2.59
N ALA A 205 -12.02 -3.47 -2.90
CA ALA A 205 -12.48 -4.66 -2.21
C ALA A 205 -12.09 -4.67 -0.72
N ALA A 206 -10.86 -4.30 -0.38
CA ALA A 206 -10.40 -4.20 1.00
C ALA A 206 -11.16 -3.11 1.78
N LEU A 207 -11.42 -1.95 1.15
CA LEU A 207 -12.28 -0.89 1.71
C LEU A 207 -13.70 -1.41 1.98
N GLN A 208 -14.29 -2.16 1.04
CA GLN A 208 -15.62 -2.76 1.19
C GLN A 208 -15.68 -3.79 2.31
N ALA A 209 -14.58 -4.53 2.55
CA ALA A 209 -14.48 -5.45 3.69
C ALA A 209 -14.35 -4.70 5.02
N GLY A 210 -13.91 -3.44 5.02
CA GLY A 210 -13.80 -2.58 6.20
C GLY A 210 -12.38 -2.14 6.55
N ILE A 211 -11.37 -2.48 5.75
CA ILE A 211 -9.99 -2.05 5.97
C ILE A 211 -9.83 -0.56 5.69
N CYS A 212 -9.15 0.15 6.58
CA CYS A 212 -8.96 1.60 6.51
C CYS A 212 -7.50 2.05 6.45
N ARG A 213 -6.53 1.16 6.65
CA ARG A 213 -5.09 1.47 6.59
C ARG A 213 -4.45 0.79 5.38
N PHE A 214 -3.76 1.59 4.58
CA PHE A 214 -3.11 1.15 3.34
C PHE A 214 -1.68 1.69 3.28
N GLU A 215 -0.79 0.88 2.74
CA GLU A 215 0.59 1.28 2.47
C GLU A 215 0.82 1.53 0.98
N ALA A 216 1.62 2.54 0.66
CA ALA A 216 1.99 2.87 -0.70
C ALA A 216 3.33 3.62 -0.74
N THR A 217 4.01 3.58 -1.88
CA THR A 217 5.27 4.30 -2.11
C THR A 217 5.10 5.37 -3.18
N LEU A 218 5.93 6.42 -3.11
CA LEU A 218 5.96 7.39 -4.22
C LEU A 218 6.42 6.69 -5.50
N GLY A 219 5.61 6.82 -6.55
CA GLY A 219 5.87 6.32 -7.89
C GLY A 219 5.91 4.80 -8.03
N GLY A 220 5.39 4.06 -7.05
CA GLY A 220 5.38 2.60 -7.06
C GLY A 220 6.76 1.98 -6.90
N LEU A 221 7.67 2.70 -6.22
CA LEU A 221 8.97 2.17 -5.81
C LEU A 221 8.81 0.92 -4.94
N GLY A 222 9.85 0.09 -4.92
CA GLY A 222 9.90 -1.14 -4.13
C GLY A 222 10.07 -2.37 -5.00
N GLY A 223 9.51 -3.49 -4.54
CA GLY A 223 9.86 -4.83 -5.01
C GLY A 223 10.90 -5.46 -4.09
N GLN A 224 11.37 -6.66 -4.42
CA GLN A 224 12.32 -7.35 -3.55
C GLN A 224 13.64 -6.54 -3.47
N PRO A 225 14.17 -6.23 -2.28
CA PRO A 225 15.44 -5.51 -2.17
C PRO A 225 16.60 -6.35 -2.73
N ALA A 226 17.67 -5.67 -3.16
CA ALA A 226 18.95 -6.33 -3.37
C ALA A 226 19.40 -6.98 -2.05
N ASN A 227 19.81 -8.25 -2.11
CA ASN A 227 20.18 -9.06 -0.94
C ASN A 227 21.16 -10.18 -1.35
N PHE A 228 21.37 -11.17 -0.48
CA PHE A 228 22.13 -12.38 -0.74
C PHE A 228 21.24 -13.62 -0.56
N LEU A 229 21.37 -14.60 -1.46
CA LEU A 229 20.79 -15.93 -1.35
C LEU A 229 21.95 -16.94 -1.41
N ASP A 230 22.17 -17.71 -0.34
CA ASP A 230 23.29 -18.67 -0.20
C ASP A 230 24.65 -18.08 -0.63
N ASP A 231 25.01 -16.94 -0.03
CA ASP A 231 26.23 -16.14 -0.31
C ASP A 231 26.34 -15.56 -1.74
N CYS A 232 25.32 -15.70 -2.58
CA CYS A 232 25.27 -15.08 -3.90
C CYS A 232 24.55 -13.72 -3.84
N PRO A 233 25.19 -12.60 -4.23
CA PRO A 233 24.52 -11.30 -4.30
C PRO A 233 23.50 -11.30 -5.43
N ILE A 234 22.27 -10.91 -5.10
CA ILE A 234 21.17 -10.78 -6.04
C ILE A 234 20.79 -9.31 -6.15
N LYS A 235 20.50 -8.85 -7.37
CA LYS A 235 20.15 -7.44 -7.62
C LYS A 235 18.84 -7.01 -6.96
N GLY A 236 18.05 -7.97 -6.48
CA GLY A 236 16.67 -7.73 -6.08
C GLY A 236 15.78 -7.52 -7.30
N THR A 237 14.51 -7.23 -7.02
CA THR A 237 13.42 -7.06 -7.99
C THR A 237 13.25 -8.26 -8.92
N GLY A 238 12.58 -9.29 -8.44
CA GLY A 238 11.78 -10.17 -9.30
C GLY A 238 12.50 -11.19 -10.19
N GLU A 239 13.81 -11.20 -10.43
CA GLU A 239 14.41 -12.13 -11.42
C GLU A 239 14.07 -13.64 -11.20
N TYR A 240 13.75 -14.05 -9.96
CA TYR A 240 13.26 -15.41 -9.66
C TYR A 240 11.76 -15.63 -9.90
N TYR A 241 10.96 -14.57 -9.93
CA TYR A 241 9.50 -14.60 -9.87
C TYR A 241 8.82 -13.90 -11.07
N TYR A 242 9.32 -12.74 -11.52
CA TYR A 242 8.72 -11.83 -12.52
C TYR A 242 9.75 -11.00 -13.29
N ASP A 243 9.28 -10.25 -14.28
CA ASP A 243 10.11 -9.24 -14.94
C ASP A 243 10.43 -8.06 -13.98
N PRO A 244 11.72 -7.77 -13.70
CA PRO A 244 12.14 -6.69 -12.79
C PRO A 244 11.60 -5.31 -13.18
N ARG A 245 11.23 -5.11 -14.45
CA ARG A 245 10.73 -3.83 -14.95
C ARG A 245 9.34 -3.47 -14.45
N TYR A 246 8.56 -4.47 -14.02
CA TYR A 246 7.15 -4.34 -13.66
C TYR A 246 6.83 -4.89 -12.26
N VAL A 247 7.67 -4.60 -11.26
CA VAL A 247 7.43 -4.91 -9.82
C VAL A 247 7.39 -3.66 -8.95
N GLY A 248 6.91 -3.75 -7.72
CA GLY A 248 6.86 -2.61 -6.79
C GLY A 248 5.58 -2.58 -5.97
N LEU A 249 5.50 -1.62 -5.06
CA LEU A 249 4.26 -1.35 -4.31
C LEU A 249 3.27 -0.55 -5.18
N ILE A 250 2.03 -0.46 -4.71
CA ILE A 250 1.09 0.52 -5.25
C ILE A 250 1.63 1.96 -5.12
N CYS A 251 1.31 2.80 -6.10
CA CYS A 251 1.71 4.20 -6.10
C CYS A 251 0.85 4.99 -5.10
N MET A 252 1.51 5.73 -4.20
CA MET A 252 0.86 6.63 -3.26
C MET A 252 0.05 7.71 -3.98
N GLU A 253 0.55 8.21 -5.11
CA GLU A 253 -0.10 9.21 -5.95
C GLU A 253 -1.43 8.72 -6.53
N ASP A 254 -1.44 7.50 -7.06
CA ASP A 254 -2.63 6.91 -7.67
C ASP A 254 -3.64 6.51 -6.59
N LEU A 255 -3.16 5.95 -5.47
CA LEU A 255 -3.98 5.64 -4.30
C LEU A 255 -4.71 6.89 -3.79
N VAL A 256 -4.00 7.99 -3.50
CA VAL A 256 -4.67 9.17 -2.94
C VAL A 256 -5.65 9.80 -3.91
N VAL A 257 -5.39 9.75 -5.23
CA VAL A 257 -6.36 10.21 -6.24
C VAL A 257 -7.58 9.29 -6.26
N GLN A 258 -7.40 7.97 -6.22
CA GLN A 258 -8.51 7.02 -6.16
C GLN A 258 -9.39 7.27 -4.92
N ILE A 259 -8.79 7.42 -3.74
CA ILE A 259 -9.52 7.63 -2.48
C ILE A 259 -10.25 8.98 -2.46
N ASP A 260 -9.62 10.03 -3.00
CA ASP A 260 -10.22 11.37 -3.14
C ASP A 260 -11.42 11.34 -4.11
N GLU A 261 -11.32 10.63 -5.24
CA GLU A 261 -12.41 10.46 -6.20
C GLU A 261 -13.57 9.61 -5.66
N LEU A 262 -13.30 8.69 -4.74
CA LEU A 262 -14.32 7.97 -3.99
C LEU A 262 -15.00 8.83 -2.91
N GLY A 263 -14.50 10.05 -2.67
CA GLY A 263 -15.06 10.97 -1.65
C GLY A 263 -14.75 10.57 -0.21
N ILE A 264 -13.74 9.72 0.01
CA ILE A 264 -13.36 9.23 1.33
C ILE A 264 -12.36 10.19 1.98
N ARG A 265 -12.58 10.56 3.25
CA ARG A 265 -11.63 11.42 3.98
C ARG A 265 -10.32 10.68 4.24
N HIS A 266 -9.21 11.22 3.73
CA HIS A 266 -7.87 10.62 3.89
C HIS A 266 -6.83 11.56 4.53
N GLY A 267 -7.07 12.88 4.57
CA GLY A 267 -6.19 13.84 5.26
C GLY A 267 -4.89 14.21 4.54
N TYR A 268 -4.74 13.83 3.27
CA TYR A 268 -3.58 14.20 2.44
C TYR A 268 -3.85 15.43 1.58
N ASP A 269 -2.82 16.24 1.36
CA ASP A 269 -2.76 17.23 0.28
C ASP A 269 -2.38 16.50 -1.02
N VAL A 270 -3.39 16.14 -1.81
CA VAL A 270 -3.24 15.40 -3.07
C VAL A 270 -2.27 16.13 -4.02
N ASN A 271 -2.40 17.45 -4.17
CA ASN A 271 -1.55 18.22 -5.08
C ASN A 271 -0.08 18.17 -4.65
N ARG A 272 0.17 18.23 -3.34
CA ARG A 272 1.53 18.11 -2.80
C ARG A 272 2.09 16.71 -2.96
N VAL A 273 1.26 15.66 -2.83
CA VAL A 273 1.67 14.27 -3.12
C VAL A 273 2.11 14.13 -4.59
N LEU A 274 1.30 14.59 -5.55
CA LEU A 274 1.67 14.55 -6.97
C LEU A 274 2.95 15.32 -7.28
N MET A 275 3.15 16.48 -6.64
CA MET A 275 4.39 17.25 -6.77
C MET A 275 5.60 16.51 -6.20
N LEU A 276 5.45 15.81 -5.07
CA LEU A 276 6.51 15.00 -4.47
C LEU A 276 6.86 13.80 -5.36
N GLY A 277 5.87 13.14 -5.96
CA GLY A 277 6.09 12.05 -6.93
C GLY A 277 6.97 12.47 -8.11
N ARG A 278 6.64 13.61 -8.74
CA ARG A 278 7.47 14.18 -9.83
C ARG A 278 8.88 14.57 -9.38
N LYS A 279 9.06 14.96 -8.12
CA LYS A 279 10.39 15.21 -7.55
C LYS A 279 11.14 13.91 -7.31
N MET A 280 10.44 12.85 -6.90
CA MET A 280 11.03 11.54 -6.64
C MET A 280 11.68 10.96 -7.90
N GLU A 281 11.03 11.09 -9.06
CA GLU A 281 11.63 10.70 -10.35
C GLU A 281 13.02 11.34 -10.58
N LYS A 282 13.16 12.62 -10.23
CA LYS A 282 14.44 13.35 -10.33
C LYS A 282 15.46 12.86 -9.30
N THR A 283 15.02 12.59 -8.08
CA THR A 283 15.88 12.09 -7.00
C THR A 283 16.46 10.73 -7.32
N ILE A 284 15.65 9.82 -7.85
CA ILE A 284 16.11 8.46 -8.19
C ILE A 284 16.77 8.39 -9.58
N GLY A 285 16.59 9.41 -10.43
CA GLY A 285 17.14 9.43 -11.78
C GLY A 285 16.41 8.55 -12.79
N ALA A 286 15.16 8.18 -12.54
CA ALA A 286 14.36 7.28 -13.37
C ALA A 286 12.88 7.70 -13.41
N ARG A 287 12.19 7.34 -14.50
CA ARG A 287 10.74 7.51 -14.59
C ARG A 287 10.04 6.49 -13.70
N LEU A 288 8.97 6.93 -13.04
CA LEU A 288 8.16 6.13 -12.12
C LEU A 288 6.78 5.83 -12.74
N ARG A 289 6.01 4.96 -12.08
CA ARG A 289 4.83 4.33 -12.69
C ARG A 289 3.51 5.05 -12.51
N SER A 290 3.46 6.13 -11.74
CA SER A 290 2.17 6.74 -11.42
C SER A 290 1.49 7.38 -12.64
N GLU A 291 0.25 6.98 -12.91
CA GLU A 291 -0.58 7.64 -13.90
C GLU A 291 -1.08 9.02 -13.42
N ALA A 292 -1.29 9.18 -12.12
CA ALA A 292 -1.76 10.43 -11.52
C ALA A 292 -0.71 11.54 -11.60
N ILE A 293 0.60 11.25 -11.53
CA ILE A 293 1.61 12.30 -11.74
C ILE A 293 1.62 12.81 -13.19
N ILE A 294 1.21 11.97 -14.15
CA ILE A 294 1.14 12.29 -15.58
C ILE A 294 -0.14 13.06 -15.90
N ASN A 295 -1.29 12.53 -15.48
CA ASN A 295 -2.60 13.04 -15.88
C ASN A 295 -3.22 14.02 -14.87
N GLY A 296 -2.71 14.05 -13.64
CA GLY A 296 -3.29 14.84 -12.56
C GLY A 296 -4.54 14.20 -11.97
N ARG A 297 -5.32 15.02 -11.25
CA ARG A 297 -6.63 14.66 -10.70
C ARG A 297 -7.69 14.73 -11.80
N THR A 298 -8.83 14.08 -11.59
CA THR A 298 -9.98 14.20 -12.49
C THR A 298 -10.46 15.66 -12.54
N VAL A 299 -10.43 16.24 -13.73
CA VAL A 299 -10.96 17.59 -13.97
C VAL A 299 -12.49 17.55 -13.92
N LYS A 300 -13.10 18.31 -13.01
CA LYS A 300 -14.58 18.36 -12.84
C LYS A 300 -15.26 19.44 -13.69
N GLU A 301 -14.54 20.50 -14.06
CA GLU A 301 -15.09 21.67 -14.76
C GLU A 301 -15.19 21.49 -16.28
N GLY A 302 -14.51 20.49 -16.84
CA GLY A 302 -14.43 20.24 -18.28
C GLY A 302 -13.54 21.22 -19.04
N HIS A 303 -13.50 21.07 -20.38
CA HIS A 303 -12.66 21.86 -21.29
C HIS A 303 -13.48 22.49 -22.42
N MET A 304 -14.14 23.62 -22.13
CA MET A 304 -15.03 24.29 -23.10
C MET A 304 -14.29 24.87 -24.32
N GLU A 305 -12.97 25.06 -24.22
CA GLU A 305 -12.09 25.40 -25.34
C GLU A 305 -12.09 24.33 -26.45
N HIS A 306 -12.43 23.10 -26.12
CA HIS A 306 -12.57 22.00 -27.09
C HIS A 306 -14.00 21.83 -27.61
N ALA A 307 -14.96 22.64 -27.13
CA ALA A 307 -16.34 22.58 -27.61
C ALA A 307 -16.45 23.06 -29.07
N ARG A 308 -17.22 22.34 -29.89
CA ARG A 308 -17.43 22.73 -31.29
C ARG A 308 -18.43 23.90 -31.37
N PRO A 309 -18.09 25.04 -31.99
CA PRO A 309 -18.95 26.23 -32.03
C PRO A 309 -20.26 26.02 -32.82
N GLY A 310 -20.33 24.99 -33.67
CA GLY A 310 -21.50 24.69 -34.50
C GLY A 310 -22.68 24.07 -33.76
N LEU A 311 -22.52 23.66 -32.49
CA LEU A 311 -23.58 22.95 -31.75
C LEU A 311 -24.87 23.77 -31.67
N LYS A 312 -24.80 25.05 -31.25
CA LYS A 312 -25.98 25.92 -31.14
C LYS A 312 -26.73 26.07 -32.48
N LYS A 313 -25.99 26.24 -33.57
CA LYS A 313 -26.58 26.36 -34.92
C LYS A 313 -27.28 25.07 -35.35
N LEU A 314 -26.75 23.91 -34.98
CA LEU A 314 -27.35 22.63 -35.30
C LEU A 314 -28.64 22.41 -34.49
N ILE A 315 -28.61 22.69 -33.18
CA ILE A 315 -29.79 22.62 -32.29
C ILE A 315 -30.93 23.49 -32.85
N GLU A 316 -30.62 24.72 -33.26
CA GLU A 316 -31.59 25.63 -33.89
C GLU A 316 -32.13 25.08 -35.22
N LYS A 317 -31.25 24.53 -36.07
CA LYS A 317 -31.63 23.95 -37.37
C LYS A 317 -32.57 22.75 -37.22
N GLU A 318 -32.28 21.87 -36.26
CA GLU A 318 -33.08 20.67 -35.96
C GLU A 318 -34.32 21.00 -35.10
N LYS A 319 -34.51 22.27 -34.71
CA LYS A 319 -35.65 22.76 -33.91
C LYS A 319 -35.81 22.05 -32.57
N GLU A 320 -34.70 21.70 -31.94
CA GLU A 320 -34.69 21.09 -30.61
C GLU A 320 -35.15 22.08 -29.53
N LYS A 321 -35.85 21.59 -28.51
CA LYS A 321 -36.24 22.42 -27.34
C LYS A 321 -35.01 22.77 -26.50
N PRO A 322 -35.00 23.90 -25.76
CA PRO A 322 -33.92 24.21 -24.82
C PRO A 322 -33.69 23.07 -23.82
N GLY A 323 -32.45 22.57 -23.77
CA GLY A 323 -32.08 21.45 -22.90
C GLY A 323 -32.57 20.06 -23.35
N GLN A 324 -33.11 19.93 -24.57
CA GLN A 324 -33.45 18.64 -25.14
C GLN A 324 -32.19 17.78 -25.29
N GLN A 325 -32.20 16.60 -24.66
CA GLN A 325 -31.09 15.65 -24.70
C GLN A 325 -31.37 14.43 -25.59
N PHE A 326 -32.65 14.12 -25.80
CA PHE A 326 -33.13 12.96 -26.55
C PHE A 326 -34.16 13.39 -27.60
N PRO A 327 -34.38 12.59 -28.67
CA PRO A 327 -35.45 12.86 -29.63
C PRO A 327 -36.82 12.99 -28.95
N ALA A 328 -37.63 13.94 -29.42
CA ALA A 328 -38.86 14.32 -28.74
C ALA A 328 -39.97 13.25 -28.86
N GLU A 329 -39.88 12.38 -29.86
CA GLU A 329 -40.80 11.30 -30.17
C GLU A 329 -40.50 10.00 -29.42
N TRP A 330 -39.35 9.91 -28.73
CA TRP A 330 -39.01 8.73 -27.96
C TRP A 330 -39.85 8.67 -26.67
N SER A 331 -40.30 7.47 -26.31
CA SER A 331 -40.99 7.23 -25.05
C SER A 331 -40.04 7.43 -23.87
N ALA A 332 -40.60 7.84 -22.72
CA ALA A 332 -39.85 7.91 -21.47
C ALA A 332 -39.37 6.52 -21.00
N GLU A 333 -40.12 5.48 -21.37
CA GLU A 333 -39.76 4.09 -21.10
C GLU A 333 -38.96 3.52 -22.27
N ALA A 334 -37.81 2.90 -21.96
CA ALA A 334 -37.04 2.16 -22.94
C ALA A 334 -37.73 0.83 -23.25
N ILE A 335 -38.26 0.69 -24.46
CA ILE A 335 -38.88 -0.56 -24.94
C ILE A 335 -37.84 -1.30 -25.78
N LEU A 336 -37.32 -2.41 -25.26
CA LEU A 336 -36.42 -3.28 -26.00
C LEU A 336 -37.19 -4.00 -27.11
N PRO A 337 -36.64 -4.11 -28.33
CA PRO A 337 -37.24 -4.93 -29.38
C PRO A 337 -37.40 -6.37 -28.92
N GLU A 338 -38.55 -6.99 -29.18
CA GLU A 338 -38.92 -8.31 -28.63
C GLU A 338 -37.82 -9.36 -28.82
N LYS A 339 -37.25 -9.46 -30.03
CA LYS A 339 -36.19 -10.42 -30.40
C LYS A 339 -34.80 -10.16 -29.79
N TRP A 340 -34.57 -8.98 -29.18
CA TRP A 340 -33.32 -8.59 -28.49
C TRP A 340 -33.57 -8.24 -27.01
N GLY A 341 -34.79 -8.48 -26.54
CA GLY A 341 -35.27 -8.15 -25.19
C GLY A 341 -35.73 -9.43 -24.47
N PRO A 342 -36.88 -9.43 -23.79
CA PRO A 342 -37.30 -10.57 -22.95
C PRO A 342 -37.42 -11.91 -23.67
N ALA A 343 -37.60 -11.92 -25.01
CA ALA A 343 -37.66 -13.16 -25.78
C ALA A 343 -36.27 -13.66 -26.21
N ASP A 344 -35.25 -12.81 -26.22
CA ASP A 344 -33.88 -13.17 -26.52
C ASP A 344 -33.36 -14.13 -25.43
N PRO A 345 -32.80 -15.30 -25.81
CA PRO A 345 -32.25 -16.27 -24.87
C PRO A 345 -31.23 -15.68 -23.88
N LEU A 346 -30.56 -14.59 -24.21
CA LEU A 346 -29.64 -13.88 -23.31
C LEU A 346 -30.33 -13.30 -22.06
N TRP A 347 -31.60 -12.94 -22.16
CA TRP A 347 -32.38 -12.36 -21.04
C TRP A 347 -33.17 -13.40 -20.24
N LYS A 348 -33.18 -14.66 -20.69
CA LYS A 348 -33.87 -15.77 -20.03
C LYS A 348 -32.98 -16.59 -19.08
N LYS A 349 -31.69 -16.25 -18.98
CA LYS A 349 -30.76 -16.78 -17.98
C LYS A 349 -30.67 -15.82 -16.81
#